data_AF-B7FFA8-F1
#
_entry.id   AF-B7FFA8-F1
#
_cell.length_a   1.000
_cell.length_b   1.000
_cell.length_c   1.000
_cell.angle_alpha   90.00
_cell.angle_beta   90.00
_cell.angle_gamma   90.00
#
_symmetry.space_group_name_H-M   'P 1'
#
loop_
_entity.id
_entity.type
_entity.pdbx_description
1 polymer ?
#
loop_
_entity_poly.entity_id
_entity_poly.type
_entity_poly.pdbx_seq_one_letter_code
_entity_poly.pdbx_strand_id
1 'polypeptide(L)'
;MPQGDHIDRHIKEYGRPLDYENRKRKREAREVHNHSKKAQKTIGHKGKRNAKKNYAEKAQMKRTLAMHEESTSRRKADDNVQEGAVPAYLLDRENTTRAKILSNTIKQKMKEKAGKWDVPLPKVRPVAEDEMFKVVRTGKRKTKQWKRMVTKATFVGPGFTRKPPKYERFIRPTGLRFT
;
A
#
# COMPACT_ATOMS: atom_id res chain seq x y z
N MET A 1 6.75 1.75 42.51
CA MET A 1 7.16 1.12 41.24
C MET A 1 8.50 0.44 41.46
N PRO A 2 8.75 -0.76 40.93
CA PRO A 2 10.06 -1.38 41.04
C PRO A 2 11.10 -0.52 40.32
N GLN A 3 12.26 -0.30 40.95
CA GLN A 3 13.28 0.65 40.49
C GLN A 3 14.39 -0.06 39.70
N GLY A 4 14.66 0.43 38.48
CA GLY A 4 15.70 -0.09 37.59
C GLY A 4 15.50 -1.54 37.14
N ASP A 5 16.59 -2.16 36.65
CA ASP A 5 16.61 -3.54 36.12
C ASP A 5 16.70 -4.60 37.23
N HIS A 6 15.78 -4.52 38.18
CA HIS A 6 15.70 -5.42 39.34
C HIS A 6 15.59 -6.91 38.96
N ILE A 7 15.00 -7.27 37.82
CA ILE A 7 14.90 -8.66 37.33
C ILE A 7 16.27 -9.18 36.87
N ASP A 8 17.02 -8.38 36.12
CA ASP A 8 18.36 -8.78 35.66
C ASP A 8 19.36 -8.84 36.81
N ARG A 9 19.23 -7.92 37.79
CA ARG A 9 19.99 -7.99 39.05
C ARG A 9 19.70 -9.28 39.81
N HIS A 10 18.42 -9.62 39.97
CA HIS A 10 18.02 -10.87 40.63
C HIS A 10 18.57 -12.11 39.90
N ILE A 11 18.55 -12.12 38.55
CA ILE A 11 19.13 -13.23 37.77
C ILE A 11 20.65 -13.31 37.94
N LYS A 12 21.36 -12.17 38.07
CA LYS A 12 22.81 -12.14 38.30
C LYS A 12 23.18 -12.60 39.72
N GLU A 13 22.38 -12.21 40.71
CA GLU A 13 22.63 -12.52 42.13
C GLU A 13 22.20 -13.93 42.52
N TYR A 14 21.01 -14.36 42.10
CA TYR A 14 20.39 -15.62 42.52
C TYR A 14 20.27 -16.64 41.40
N GLY A 15 20.66 -16.28 40.17
CA GLY A 15 20.56 -17.17 39.02
C GLY A 15 19.14 -17.28 38.46
N ARG A 16 18.98 -18.24 37.55
CA ARG A 16 17.68 -18.64 36.98
C ARG A 16 17.20 -19.91 37.69
N PRO A 17 15.90 -20.26 37.56
CA PRO A 17 15.43 -21.57 38.00
C PRO A 17 16.30 -22.69 37.42
N LEU A 18 16.64 -23.69 38.25
CA LEU A 18 17.56 -24.77 37.89
C LEU A 18 17.15 -25.54 36.62
N ASP A 19 15.85 -25.58 36.32
CA ASP A 19 15.30 -26.27 35.14
C ASP A 19 15.11 -25.36 33.91
N TYR A 20 15.50 -24.09 33.99
CA TYR A 20 15.25 -23.09 32.96
C TYR A 20 15.84 -23.49 31.60
N GLU A 21 17.10 -23.88 31.57
CA GLU A 21 17.80 -24.25 30.35
C GLU A 21 17.22 -25.52 29.73
N ASN A 22 16.90 -26.51 30.58
CA ASN A 22 16.25 -27.75 30.16
C ASN A 22 14.86 -27.49 29.57
N ARG A 23 14.07 -26.60 30.16
CA ARG A 23 12.76 -26.21 29.65
C ARG A 23 12.87 -25.42 28.35
N LYS A 24 13.81 -24.47 28.26
CA LYS A 24 14.06 -23.66 27.05
C LYS A 24 14.47 -24.55 25.87
N ARG A 25 15.46 -25.41 26.06
CA ARG A 25 15.91 -26.39 25.05
C ARG A 25 14.75 -27.28 24.58
N LYS A 26 13.98 -27.87 25.51
CA LYS A 26 12.82 -28.70 25.16
C LYS A 26 11.73 -27.90 24.43
N ARG A 27 11.59 -26.59 24.70
CA ARG A 27 10.60 -25.72 24.02
C ARG A 27 11.02 -25.44 22.58
N GLU A 28 12.27 -25.05 22.35
CA GLU A 28 12.84 -24.80 21.03
C GLU A 28 12.79 -26.05 20.15
N ALA A 29 13.18 -27.21 20.69
CA ALA A 29 13.08 -28.48 19.98
C ALA A 29 11.63 -28.85 19.56
N ARG A 30 10.63 -28.53 20.41
CA ARG A 30 9.21 -28.77 20.12
C ARG A 30 8.59 -27.73 19.19
N GLU A 31 9.25 -26.60 18.95
CA GLU A 31 8.69 -25.48 18.20
C GLU A 31 8.42 -25.85 16.74
N VAL A 32 9.31 -26.63 16.12
CA VAL A 32 9.15 -27.10 14.73
C VAL A 32 7.87 -27.93 14.55
N HIS A 33 7.62 -28.89 15.45
CA HIS A 33 6.41 -29.70 15.43
C HIS A 33 5.15 -28.86 15.73
N ASN A 34 5.25 -27.92 16.67
CA ASN A 34 4.15 -27.02 17.00
C ASN A 34 3.82 -26.07 15.84
N HIS A 35 4.82 -25.60 15.10
CA HIS A 35 4.64 -24.76 13.93
C HIS A 35 3.89 -25.49 12.83
N SER A 36 4.33 -26.71 12.48
CA SER A 36 3.65 -27.58 11.52
C SER A 36 2.21 -27.90 11.95
N LYS A 37 2.01 -28.27 13.22
CA LYS A 37 0.67 -28.54 13.79
C LYS A 37 -0.24 -27.32 13.70
N LYS A 38 0.28 -26.10 13.99
CA LYS A 38 -0.47 -24.86 13.80
C LYS A 38 -0.79 -24.63 12.33
N ALA A 39 0.16 -24.82 11.41
CA ALA A 39 -0.10 -24.65 9.98
C ALA A 39 -1.25 -25.54 9.48
N GLN A 40 -1.30 -26.81 9.91
CA GLN A 40 -2.32 -27.78 9.49
C GLN A 40 -3.67 -27.58 10.20
N LYS A 41 -3.67 -27.29 11.50
CA LYS A 41 -4.90 -27.28 12.31
C LYS A 41 -5.56 -25.90 12.45
N THR A 42 -4.89 -24.81 12.08
CA THR A 42 -5.45 -23.46 12.25
C THR A 42 -6.40 -23.11 11.10
N ILE A 43 -7.70 -23.06 11.39
CA ILE A 43 -8.74 -22.85 10.37
C ILE A 43 -9.10 -21.34 10.27
N GLY A 44 -9.61 -20.93 9.10
CA GLY A 44 -10.21 -19.62 8.89
C GLY A 44 -9.21 -18.47 8.84
N HIS A 45 -9.61 -17.29 9.34
CA HIS A 45 -8.78 -16.07 9.29
C HIS A 45 -7.44 -16.23 10.03
N LYS A 46 -7.42 -17.01 11.12
CA LYS A 46 -6.20 -17.30 11.87
C LYS A 46 -5.21 -18.11 11.02
N GLY A 47 -5.69 -19.08 10.22
CA GLY A 47 -4.86 -19.82 9.26
C GLY A 47 -4.27 -18.94 8.17
N LYS A 48 -5.08 -18.06 7.57
CA LYS A 48 -4.61 -17.08 6.56
C LYS A 48 -3.54 -16.14 7.12
N ARG A 49 -3.71 -15.65 8.34
CA ARG A 49 -2.71 -14.81 9.02
C ARG A 49 -1.40 -15.57 9.27
N ASN A 50 -1.51 -16.82 9.72
CA ASN A 50 -0.34 -17.68 9.95
C ASN A 50 0.45 -17.93 8.64
N ALA A 51 -0.26 -18.23 7.55
CA ALA A 51 0.36 -18.41 6.23
C ALA A 51 1.08 -17.13 5.74
N LYS A 52 0.44 -15.96 5.89
CA LYS A 52 1.05 -14.67 5.56
C LYS A 52 2.31 -14.39 6.38
N LYS A 53 2.28 -14.68 7.68
CA LYS A 53 3.45 -14.54 8.57
C LYS A 53 4.60 -15.45 8.12
N ASN A 54 4.30 -16.73 7.88
CA ASN A 54 5.29 -17.71 7.42
C ASN A 54 5.92 -17.32 6.08
N TYR A 55 5.15 -16.78 5.14
CA TYR A 55 5.66 -16.29 3.87
C TYR A 55 6.62 -15.10 4.07
N ALA A 56 6.25 -14.13 4.91
CA ALA A 56 7.09 -12.98 5.22
C ALA A 56 8.41 -13.40 5.88
N GLU A 57 8.37 -14.31 6.86
CA GLU A 57 9.57 -14.86 7.51
C GLU A 57 10.48 -15.57 6.51
N LYS A 58 9.92 -16.40 5.62
CA LYS A 58 10.70 -17.07 4.56
C LYS A 58 11.32 -16.08 3.58
N ALA A 59 10.58 -15.06 3.16
CA ALA A 59 11.08 -14.05 2.24
C ALA A 59 12.20 -13.21 2.90
N GLN A 60 12.03 -12.86 4.17
CA GLN A 60 13.07 -12.16 4.94
C GLN A 60 14.33 -13.01 5.06
N MET A 61 14.20 -14.28 5.46
CA MET A 61 15.33 -15.20 5.58
C MET A 61 16.04 -15.41 4.24
N LYS A 62 15.29 -15.54 3.13
CA LYS A 62 15.87 -15.65 1.80
C LYS A 62 16.68 -14.41 1.42
N ARG A 63 16.17 -13.21 1.74
CA ARG A 63 16.90 -11.94 1.51
C ARG A 63 18.14 -11.83 2.39
N THR A 64 18.07 -12.21 3.67
CA THR A 64 19.23 -12.15 4.56
C THR A 64 20.32 -13.12 4.15
N LEU A 65 19.94 -14.33 3.68
CA LEU A 65 20.88 -15.29 3.13
C LEU A 65 21.53 -14.76 1.85
N ALA A 66 20.73 -14.22 0.91
CA ALA A 66 21.26 -13.63 -0.32
C ALA A 66 22.22 -12.47 -0.05
N MET A 67 21.88 -11.54 0.85
CA MET A 67 22.77 -10.45 1.26
C MET A 67 24.06 -10.97 1.91
N HIS A 68 23.98 -12.02 2.73
CA HIS A 68 25.15 -12.63 3.35
C HIS A 68 26.05 -13.30 2.29
N GLU A 69 25.48 -14.06 1.37
CA GLU A 69 26.18 -14.68 0.24
C GLU A 69 26.88 -13.63 -0.64
N GLU A 70 26.17 -12.58 -1.04
CA GLU A 70 26.70 -11.46 -1.83
C GLU A 70 27.83 -10.72 -1.10
N SER A 71 27.67 -10.47 0.21
CA SER A 71 28.71 -9.80 1.03
C SER A 71 29.97 -10.66 1.20
N THR A 72 29.82 -11.99 1.24
CA THR A 72 30.94 -12.94 1.38
C THR A 72 31.70 -13.04 0.06
N SER A 73 31.00 -12.99 -1.08
CA SER A 73 31.62 -12.90 -2.40
C SER A 73 32.00 -11.45 -2.72
N ARG A 74 33.07 -10.92 -2.11
CA ARG A 74 33.70 -9.70 -2.62
C ARG A 74 34.33 -9.98 -3.98
N ARG A 75 33.54 -9.95 -5.04
CA ARG A 75 34.05 -9.85 -6.41
C ARG A 75 34.60 -8.44 -6.56
N LYS A 76 35.84 -8.30 -7.04
CA LYS A 76 36.31 -7.00 -7.54
C LYS A 76 35.31 -6.56 -8.61
N ALA A 77 34.82 -5.33 -8.51
CA ALA A 77 34.08 -4.73 -9.61
C ALA A 77 35.03 -4.77 -10.82
N ASP A 78 34.59 -5.39 -11.90
CA ASP A 78 35.35 -5.38 -13.14
C ASP A 78 35.25 -3.95 -13.70
N ASP A 79 36.38 -3.32 -14.00
CA ASP A 79 36.50 -1.90 -14.40
C ASP A 79 35.90 -1.60 -15.80
N ASN A 80 35.05 -2.49 -16.32
CA ASN A 80 34.33 -2.26 -17.55
C ASN A 80 33.15 -1.34 -17.26
N VAL A 81 33.33 -0.07 -17.64
CA VAL A 81 32.29 0.97 -17.66
C VAL A 81 31.04 0.40 -18.31
N GLN A 82 30.02 0.15 -17.50
CA GLN A 82 28.74 -0.39 -17.98
C GLN A 82 28.11 0.62 -18.95
N GLU A 83 27.65 0.13 -20.10
CA GLU A 83 26.97 0.95 -21.11
C GLU A 83 25.70 1.56 -20.49
N GLY A 84 25.76 2.85 -20.12
CA GLY A 84 24.74 3.52 -19.30
C GLY A 84 25.27 4.34 -18.13
N ALA A 85 26.59 4.46 -17.94
CA ALA A 85 27.17 5.38 -16.96
C ALA A 85 26.82 6.85 -17.28
N VAL A 86 26.17 7.54 -16.34
CA VAL A 86 25.79 8.94 -16.44
C VAL A 86 26.48 9.71 -15.31
N PRO A 87 26.92 10.98 -15.51
CA PRO A 87 27.52 11.77 -14.43
C PRO A 87 26.68 11.80 -13.14
N ALA A 88 27.32 11.89 -11.96
CA ALA A 88 26.67 11.75 -10.66
C ALA A 88 25.42 12.65 -10.45
N TYR A 89 25.44 13.86 -11.03
CA TYR A 89 24.34 14.84 -10.96
C TYR A 89 23.13 14.51 -11.88
N LEU A 90 23.20 13.39 -12.62
CA LEU A 90 22.18 12.91 -13.54
C LEU A 90 21.78 11.44 -13.25
N LEU A 91 22.34 10.78 -12.22
CA LEU A 91 22.09 9.37 -11.89
C LEU A 91 20.62 9.09 -11.52
N ASP A 92 19.95 10.04 -10.85
CA ASP A 92 18.54 9.93 -10.45
C ASP A 92 17.56 10.53 -11.48
N ARG A 93 18.09 10.97 -12.63
CA ARG A 93 17.27 11.49 -13.74
C ARG A 93 17.20 10.40 -14.79
N GLU A 94 16.06 9.72 -14.90
CA GLU A 94 15.81 8.73 -15.96
C GLU A 94 15.98 9.38 -17.34
N ASN A 95 17.14 9.16 -17.96
CA ASN A 95 17.41 9.54 -19.34
C ASN A 95 17.27 8.30 -20.23
N THR A 96 16.10 8.12 -20.84
CA THR A 96 15.92 7.16 -21.95
C THR A 96 16.95 7.47 -23.05
N THR A 97 17.85 6.52 -23.33
CA THR A 97 18.93 6.63 -24.31
C THR A 97 18.37 6.79 -25.73
N ARG A 98 18.52 7.99 -26.30
CA ARG A 98 17.88 8.42 -27.55
C ARG A 98 18.68 8.20 -28.84
N ALA A 99 19.74 7.40 -28.83
CA ALA A 99 20.62 7.34 -30.01
C ALA A 99 20.09 6.45 -31.16
N LYS A 100 19.48 5.29 -30.86
CA LYS A 100 18.82 4.43 -31.88
C LYS A 100 17.32 4.68 -32.04
N ILE A 101 16.76 5.58 -31.22
CA ILE A 101 15.32 5.86 -31.19
C ILE A 101 14.94 6.94 -32.20
N LEU A 102 15.83 7.83 -32.68
CA LEU A 102 15.47 8.99 -33.52
C LEU A 102 14.69 8.63 -34.80
N SER A 103 15.06 7.58 -35.53
CA SER A 103 14.37 7.19 -36.77
C SER A 103 13.02 6.48 -36.51
N ASN A 104 12.96 5.60 -35.50
CA ASN A 104 11.72 4.96 -35.07
C ASN A 104 10.78 5.92 -34.33
N THR A 105 11.30 6.96 -33.70
CA THR A 105 10.55 7.94 -32.91
C THR A 105 10.03 9.09 -33.74
N ILE A 106 10.52 9.36 -34.95
CA ILE A 106 9.78 10.19 -35.93
C ILE A 106 8.54 9.42 -36.42
N LYS A 107 8.69 8.13 -36.76
CA LYS A 107 7.57 7.26 -37.17
C LYS A 107 6.57 7.04 -36.03
N GLN A 108 7.04 6.83 -34.80
CA GLN A 108 6.19 6.79 -33.62
C GLN A 108 5.63 8.17 -33.27
N LYS A 109 6.35 9.30 -33.38
CA LYS A 109 5.79 10.65 -33.16
C LYS A 109 4.66 10.99 -34.12
N MET A 110 4.68 10.50 -35.36
CA MET A 110 3.56 10.66 -36.29
C MET A 110 2.35 9.79 -35.90
N LYS A 111 2.57 8.57 -35.38
CA LYS A 111 1.51 7.72 -34.79
C LYS A 111 1.00 8.23 -33.43
N GLU A 112 1.89 8.75 -32.59
CA GLU A 112 1.64 9.29 -31.26
C GLU A 112 1.11 10.72 -31.32
N LYS A 113 1.20 11.47 -32.43
CA LYS A 113 0.57 12.80 -32.52
C LYS A 113 -0.94 12.72 -32.24
N ALA A 114 -1.55 11.56 -32.49
CA ALA A 114 -2.92 11.23 -32.13
C ALA A 114 -3.12 10.79 -30.66
N GLY A 115 -2.08 10.32 -29.97
CA GLY A 115 -2.14 9.80 -28.58
C GLY A 115 -1.36 10.61 -27.53
N LYS A 116 -0.59 11.63 -27.93
CA LYS A 116 0.27 12.43 -27.05
C LYS A 116 -0.52 13.44 -26.22
N TRP A 117 -1.69 13.82 -26.72
CA TRP A 117 -2.67 14.63 -26.00
C TRP A 117 -3.73 13.78 -25.32
N ASP A 118 -3.59 12.46 -25.36
CA ASP A 118 -4.56 11.59 -24.74
C ASP A 118 -4.40 11.62 -23.23
N VAL A 119 -5.52 11.73 -22.54
CA VAL A 119 -5.55 11.78 -21.08
C VAL A 119 -5.20 10.37 -20.56
N PRO A 120 -4.46 10.22 -19.44
CA PRO A 120 -4.09 8.90 -18.89
C PRO A 120 -5.26 7.93 -18.69
N LEU A 121 -6.48 8.46 -18.56
CA LEU A 121 -7.74 7.73 -18.55
C LEU A 121 -8.67 8.30 -19.61
N PRO A 122 -8.60 7.83 -20.87
CA PRO A 122 -9.36 8.40 -21.98
C PRO A 122 -10.84 8.06 -21.93
N LYS A 123 -11.18 6.87 -21.40
CA LYS A 123 -12.54 6.38 -21.28
C LYS A 123 -12.81 5.92 -19.85
N VAL A 124 -13.74 6.60 -19.20
CA VAL A 124 -14.20 6.26 -17.85
C VAL A 124 -15.57 5.57 -17.95
N ARG A 125 -15.87 4.72 -16.97
CA ARG A 125 -17.20 4.10 -16.84
C ARG A 125 -18.26 5.21 -16.72
N PRO A 126 -19.29 5.24 -17.58
CA PRO A 126 -20.37 6.20 -17.43
C PRO A 126 -21.12 5.93 -16.12
N VAL A 127 -21.48 6.99 -15.41
CA VAL A 127 -22.25 6.92 -14.17
C VAL A 127 -23.69 7.26 -14.51
N ALA A 128 -24.61 6.36 -14.17
CA ALA A 128 -26.04 6.58 -14.37
C ALA A 128 -26.58 7.61 -13.36
N GLU A 129 -27.65 8.31 -13.73
CA GLU A 129 -28.20 9.39 -12.91
C GLU A 129 -28.78 8.90 -11.57
N ASP A 130 -29.28 7.67 -11.53
CA ASP A 130 -29.79 7.01 -10.33
C ASP A 130 -28.67 6.71 -9.32
N GLU A 131 -27.46 6.36 -9.80
CA GLU A 131 -26.27 6.20 -8.97
C GLU A 131 -25.77 7.54 -8.42
N MET A 132 -25.89 8.61 -9.21
CA MET A 132 -25.43 9.96 -8.84
C MET A 132 -26.40 10.69 -7.91
N PHE A 133 -27.71 10.48 -8.06
CA PHE A 133 -28.75 11.22 -7.34
C PHE A 133 -29.62 10.32 -6.46
N LYS A 134 -29.55 10.57 -5.16
CA LYS A 134 -30.52 10.02 -4.21
C LYS A 134 -31.77 10.89 -4.13
N VAL A 135 -32.95 10.28 -4.25
CA VAL A 135 -34.24 10.97 -4.10
C VAL A 135 -34.47 11.35 -2.63
N VAL A 136 -34.77 12.63 -2.36
CA VAL A 136 -35.10 13.11 -1.01
C VAL A 136 -36.59 13.42 -0.93
N ARG A 137 -37.30 12.72 -0.04
CA ARG A 137 -38.73 12.91 0.20
C ARG A 137 -38.97 14.00 1.26
N THR A 138 -39.93 14.89 1.01
CA THR A 138 -40.22 16.07 1.85
C THR A 138 -41.69 16.13 2.28
N GLY A 139 -41.97 16.86 3.37
CA GLY A 139 -43.29 17.02 3.98
C GLY A 139 -43.61 15.96 5.06
N LYS A 140 -44.62 16.22 5.91
CA LYS A 140 -45.01 15.34 7.03
C LYS A 140 -45.30 13.90 6.58
N ARG A 141 -46.03 13.74 5.46
CA ARG A 141 -46.35 12.44 4.86
C ARG A 141 -45.32 11.94 3.83
N LYS A 142 -44.21 12.67 3.59
CA LYS A 142 -43.13 12.31 2.66
C LYS A 142 -43.58 11.99 1.21
N THR A 143 -44.66 12.59 0.73
CA THR A 143 -45.19 12.33 -0.62
C THR A 143 -44.44 13.10 -1.71
N LYS A 144 -43.78 14.21 -1.38
CA LYS A 144 -43.11 15.09 -2.36
C LYS A 144 -41.66 14.64 -2.57
N GLN A 145 -41.31 14.26 -3.81
CA GLN A 145 -40.02 13.63 -4.15
C GLN A 145 -39.18 14.46 -5.16
N TRP A 146 -39.35 15.78 -5.19
CA TRP A 146 -38.74 16.64 -6.21
C TRP A 146 -37.25 16.94 -5.96
N LYS A 147 -36.78 16.79 -4.72
CA LYS A 147 -35.39 17.03 -4.33
C LYS A 147 -34.47 15.85 -4.68
N ARG A 148 -33.22 16.16 -5.03
CA ARG A 148 -32.16 15.23 -5.41
C ARG A 148 -30.90 15.55 -4.59
N MET A 149 -30.33 14.56 -3.93
CA MET A 149 -29.07 14.69 -3.22
C MET A 149 -27.96 14.06 -4.05
N VAL A 150 -26.87 14.79 -4.26
CA VAL A 150 -25.68 14.27 -4.93
C VAL A 150 -24.93 13.37 -3.96
N THR A 151 -24.68 12.12 -4.35
CA THR A 151 -24.00 11.09 -3.53
C THR A 151 -22.50 11.00 -3.80
N LYS A 152 -22.05 11.55 -4.92
CA LYS A 152 -20.64 11.55 -5.34
C LYS A 152 -19.92 12.78 -4.80
N ALA A 153 -18.58 12.71 -4.80
CA ALA A 153 -17.72 13.84 -4.48
C ALA A 153 -18.03 15.04 -5.38
N THR A 154 -18.12 16.23 -4.80
CA THR A 154 -18.39 17.47 -5.52
C THR A 154 -17.36 18.52 -5.19
N PHE A 155 -16.93 19.29 -6.19
CA PHE A 155 -16.21 20.53 -5.95
C PHE A 155 -17.19 21.69 -5.81
N VAL A 156 -16.91 22.57 -4.86
CA VAL A 156 -17.72 23.75 -4.59
C VAL A 156 -16.79 24.92 -4.36
N GLY A 157 -16.86 25.94 -5.22
CA GLY A 157 -15.96 27.10 -5.16
C GLY A 157 -16.06 27.89 -3.85
N PRO A 158 -15.05 28.73 -3.54
CA PRO A 158 -14.90 29.41 -2.25
C PRO A 158 -16.06 30.37 -1.89
N GLY A 159 -16.77 30.92 -2.88
CA GLY A 159 -17.92 31.80 -2.68
C GLY A 159 -19.28 31.10 -2.62
N PHE A 160 -19.34 29.79 -2.37
CA PHE A 160 -20.61 29.06 -2.43
C PHE A 160 -21.48 29.25 -1.19
N THR A 161 -22.60 29.95 -1.40
CA THR A 161 -23.69 30.05 -0.43
C THR A 161 -24.86 29.14 -0.85
N ARG A 162 -25.44 28.42 0.11
CA ARG A 162 -26.61 27.56 -0.17
C ARG A 162 -27.84 28.41 -0.52
N LYS A 163 -28.63 27.93 -1.48
CA LYS A 163 -29.94 28.51 -1.78
C LYS A 163 -30.92 28.19 -0.64
N PRO A 164 -31.96 29.01 -0.41
CA PRO A 164 -32.99 28.70 0.58
C PRO A 164 -33.62 27.32 0.32
N PRO A 165 -34.00 26.55 1.35
CA PRO A 165 -34.44 25.17 1.20
C PRO A 165 -35.64 24.98 0.26
N LYS A 166 -36.49 25.99 0.08
CA LYS A 166 -37.63 25.94 -0.84
C LYS A 166 -37.21 25.92 -2.31
N TYR A 167 -36.07 26.53 -2.65
CA TYR A 167 -35.57 26.65 -4.03
C TYR A 167 -34.39 25.70 -4.33
N GLU A 168 -33.84 25.03 -3.32
CA GLU A 168 -32.77 24.04 -3.49
C GLU A 168 -33.34 22.67 -3.87
N ARG A 169 -33.29 22.35 -5.18
CA ARG A 169 -33.62 21.02 -5.72
C ARG A 169 -32.46 20.05 -5.59
N PHE A 170 -31.26 20.47 -6.01
CA PHE A 170 -30.04 19.66 -5.98
C PHE A 170 -29.21 20.00 -4.74
N ILE A 171 -29.09 19.02 -3.85
CA ILE A 171 -28.39 19.15 -2.57
C ILE A 171 -26.99 18.56 -2.72
N ARG A 172 -25.97 19.41 -2.57
CA ARG A 172 -24.56 19.00 -2.45
C ARG A 172 -24.17 19.00 -0.97
N PRO A 173 -24.18 17.87 -0.26
CA PRO A 173 -23.93 17.82 1.18
C PRO A 173 -22.48 18.24 1.49
N THR A 174 -22.27 18.95 2.59
CA THR A 174 -20.96 19.52 2.97
C THR A 174 -19.87 18.45 3.13
N GLY A 175 -20.20 17.28 3.69
CA GLY A 175 -19.24 16.18 3.84
C GLY A 175 -18.75 15.55 2.53
N LEU A 176 -19.36 15.89 1.39
CA LEU A 176 -18.91 15.47 0.05
C LEU A 176 -18.35 16.65 -0.76
N ARG A 177 -18.13 17.82 -0.13
CA ARG A 177 -17.51 18.98 -0.79
C ARG A 177 -16.00 18.92 -0.59
N PHE A 178 -15.27 18.92 -1.69
CA PHE A 178 -13.82 19.10 -1.70
C PHE A 178 -13.53 20.53 -2.17
N THR A 179 -12.50 21.14 -1.58
CA THR A 179 -12.00 22.49 -1.89
C THR A 179 -10.63 22.41 -2.52
#